data_AF-A0A1Y2ENU5-F1
#
_entry.id   AF-A0A1Y2ENU5-F1
#
_cell.length_a   1.000
_cell.length_b   1.000
_cell.length_c   1.000
_cell.angle_alpha   90.00
_cell.angle_beta   90.00
_cell.angle_gamma   90.00
#
_symmetry.space_group_name_H-M   'P 1'
#
loop_
_entity.id
_entity.type
_entity.pdbx_description
1 polymer ?
#
loop_
_entity_poly.entity_id
_entity_poly.type
_entity_poly.pdbx_seq_one_letter_code
_entity_poly.pdbx_strand_id
1 'polypeptide(L)'
;MFPKINLKFLTLTALFANSVIADKAKIYRNCLKPGQFVLTFDDGPNPETTPIALDVLKKYNIKGTFFINAHNWSDLENDPTAIETVKKTYAAGHDIGSHTYNHKDLFEAIEEGSMKENVDDMTDKIEEIIGVKPAYFRPPCGNGAYNESDPHKREMSEMIQEYLGERGYNIIMWGTDTMDWQYKEDVDSVIATMNEQLADPNVSPKTHSFITLMHDVYPSTVNIVLPTVIEYVQSLGYEFVPLSECIGVSPYQSISNDKENQNNLNNGESNTTDENNKNKSAGETNTNNSTPTSNNTNSTSTITNSSTKSTVSTNKEGDNTSNAITIHSSIILSVAITIISLILN
;
A
#
# COMPACT_ATOMS: atom_id res chain seq x y z
N MET A 1 -35.09 -4.34 72.07
CA MET A 1 -35.71 -4.51 70.75
C MET A 1 -34.95 -3.61 69.78
N PHE A 2 -33.97 -4.16 69.06
CA PHE A 2 -33.15 -3.44 68.07
C PHE A 2 -33.42 -4.04 66.69
N PRO A 3 -33.56 -3.24 65.61
CA PRO A 3 -33.89 -3.78 64.30
C PRO A 3 -32.64 -4.38 63.63
N LYS A 4 -32.84 -5.51 62.94
CA LYS A 4 -31.82 -6.17 62.12
C LYS A 4 -31.54 -5.33 60.87
N ILE A 5 -30.31 -4.86 60.70
CA ILE A 5 -29.82 -4.30 59.44
C ILE A 5 -29.38 -5.47 58.56
N ASN A 6 -29.97 -5.59 57.37
CA ASN A 6 -29.66 -6.62 56.40
C ASN A 6 -28.65 -6.02 55.39
N LEU A 7 -27.37 -6.29 55.60
CA LEU A 7 -26.29 -5.77 54.77
C LEU A 7 -26.15 -6.66 53.52
N LYS A 8 -26.81 -6.28 52.43
CA LYS A 8 -26.55 -6.88 51.10
C LYS A 8 -25.17 -6.41 50.64
N PHE A 9 -24.22 -7.33 50.60
CA PHE A 9 -22.95 -7.15 49.91
C PHE A 9 -23.21 -6.98 48.41
N LEU A 10 -22.99 -5.77 47.89
CA LEU A 10 -22.94 -5.50 46.47
C LEU A 10 -21.49 -5.70 46.03
N THR A 11 -21.16 -6.87 45.50
CA THR A 11 -19.86 -7.11 44.86
C THR A 11 -19.83 -6.37 43.53
N LEU A 12 -19.17 -5.22 43.49
CA LEU A 12 -18.89 -4.48 42.26
C LEU A 12 -17.71 -5.15 41.55
N THR A 13 -18.01 -6.02 40.58
CA THR A 13 -17.01 -6.51 39.62
C THR A 13 -16.61 -5.35 38.71
N ALA A 14 -15.42 -4.80 38.92
CA ALA A 14 -14.79 -3.89 37.96
C ALA A 14 -14.44 -4.70 36.70
N LEU A 15 -15.17 -4.48 35.61
CA LEU A 15 -14.72 -4.89 34.28
C LEU A 15 -13.52 -4.01 33.92
N PHE A 16 -12.31 -4.56 33.98
CA PHE A 16 -11.17 -3.97 33.29
C PHE A 16 -11.36 -4.25 31.79
N ALA A 17 -11.87 -3.26 31.06
CA ALA A 17 -11.70 -3.24 29.61
C ALA A 17 -10.20 -3.04 29.36
N ASN A 18 -9.49 -4.11 28.98
CA ASN A 18 -8.20 -3.94 28.33
C ASN A 18 -8.48 -3.25 27.00
N SER A 19 -8.32 -1.92 26.95
CA SER A 19 -8.19 -1.23 25.69
C SER A 19 -6.96 -1.81 25.01
N VAL A 20 -7.15 -2.71 24.06
CA VAL A 20 -6.11 -3.05 23.10
C VAL A 20 -5.89 -1.75 22.33
N ILE A 21 -4.85 -1.00 22.70
CA ILE A 21 -4.38 0.09 21.85
C ILE A 21 -3.93 -0.61 20.59
N ALA A 22 -4.68 -0.45 19.51
CA ALA A 22 -4.27 -0.99 18.23
C ALA A 22 -2.95 -0.33 17.83
N ASP A 23 -1.99 -1.15 17.38
CA ASP A 23 -0.69 -0.63 16.98
C ASP A 23 -0.87 0.20 15.69
N LYS A 24 -0.35 1.43 15.71
CA LYS A 24 -0.24 2.28 14.52
C LYS A 24 0.49 1.54 13.39
N ALA A 25 0.05 1.75 12.15
CA ALA A 25 0.73 1.26 10.96
C ALA A 25 2.19 1.75 10.94
N LYS A 26 3.12 0.83 10.73
CA LYS A 26 4.54 1.17 10.58
C LYS A 26 4.75 1.87 9.25
N ILE A 27 5.57 2.92 9.25
CA ILE A 27 5.90 3.70 8.06
C ILE A 27 7.31 3.33 7.59
N TYR A 28 7.44 2.96 6.32
CA TYR A 28 8.72 2.68 5.67
C TYR A 28 8.97 3.67 4.54
N ARG A 29 10.15 4.29 4.53
CA ARG A 29 10.63 5.18 3.43
C ARG A 29 11.79 4.57 2.66
N ASN A 30 12.53 3.67 3.29
CA ASN A 30 13.72 3.02 2.76
C ASN A 30 13.71 1.55 3.18
N CYS A 31 14.57 0.74 2.55
CA CYS A 31 14.79 -0.63 2.99
C CYS A 31 15.53 -0.71 4.32
N LEU A 32 15.41 -1.86 4.98
CA LEU A 32 16.09 -2.14 6.24
C LEU A 32 17.59 -2.41 6.05
N LYS A 33 18.02 -2.76 4.84
CA LYS A 33 19.42 -3.05 4.52
C LYS A 33 19.91 -2.11 3.40
N PRO A 34 21.13 -1.56 3.53
CA PRO A 34 21.72 -0.76 2.46
C PRO A 34 21.95 -1.61 1.21
N GLY A 35 22.06 -0.93 0.07
CA GLY A 35 22.31 -1.53 -1.24
C GLY A 35 21.06 -2.01 -1.95
N GLN A 36 19.92 -2.04 -1.25
CA GLN A 36 18.64 -2.45 -1.81
C GLN A 36 17.91 -1.28 -2.48
N PHE A 37 17.24 -1.58 -3.59
CA PHE A 37 16.36 -0.65 -4.30
C PHE A 37 15.06 -1.37 -4.66
N VAL A 38 13.92 -0.71 -4.43
CA VAL A 38 12.60 -1.25 -4.77
C VAL A 38 11.92 -0.37 -5.79
N LEU A 39 11.38 -0.99 -6.85
CA LEU A 39 10.49 -0.34 -7.80
C LEU A 39 9.05 -0.44 -7.34
N THR A 40 8.37 0.69 -7.22
CA THR A 40 6.94 0.73 -6.91
C THR A 40 6.20 1.67 -7.84
N PHE A 41 4.94 1.36 -8.11
CA PHE A 41 4.09 2.06 -9.08
C PHE A 41 2.74 2.39 -8.45
N ASP A 42 2.31 3.63 -8.57
CA ASP A 42 1.03 4.10 -8.04
C ASP A 42 0.00 4.32 -9.16
N ASP A 43 -1.25 4.53 -8.75
CA ASP A 43 -2.43 4.93 -9.54
C ASP A 43 -3.06 3.87 -10.44
N GLY A 44 -2.33 2.79 -10.71
CA GLY A 44 -2.80 1.69 -11.54
C GLY A 44 -3.99 0.91 -10.97
N PRO A 45 -4.45 -0.13 -11.67
CA PRO A 45 -3.94 -0.56 -12.96
C PRO A 45 -4.42 0.36 -14.09
N ASN A 46 -3.64 0.41 -15.15
CA ASN A 46 -4.08 0.90 -16.44
C ASN A 46 -3.95 -0.25 -17.46
N PRO A 47 -5.06 -0.73 -18.06
CA PRO A 47 -5.05 -1.85 -18.99
C PRO A 47 -4.14 -1.69 -20.21
N GLU A 48 -3.80 -0.45 -20.59
CA GLU A 48 -2.95 -0.16 -21.75
C GLU A 48 -1.46 -0.10 -21.37
N THR A 49 -1.12 0.43 -20.20
CA THR A 49 0.28 0.71 -19.83
C THR A 49 0.85 -0.23 -18.77
N THR A 50 0.07 -0.71 -17.80
CA THR A 50 0.53 -1.67 -16.79
C THR A 50 1.13 -2.92 -17.42
N PRO A 51 0.54 -3.55 -18.47
CA PRO A 51 1.17 -4.71 -19.12
C PRO A 51 2.57 -4.42 -19.68
N ILE A 52 2.82 -3.20 -20.16
CA ILE A 52 4.13 -2.79 -20.67
C ILE A 52 5.14 -2.71 -19.52
N ALA A 53 4.74 -2.18 -18.36
CA ALA A 53 5.58 -2.19 -17.17
C ALA A 53 5.96 -3.62 -16.76
N LEU A 54 5.00 -4.55 -16.77
CA LEU A 54 5.26 -5.97 -16.46
C LEU A 54 6.28 -6.60 -17.44
N ASP A 55 6.16 -6.31 -18.74
CA ASP A 55 7.10 -6.80 -19.75
C ASP A 55 8.52 -6.25 -19.55
N VAL A 56 8.65 -4.97 -19.22
CA VAL A 56 9.94 -4.35 -18.88
C VAL A 56 10.52 -5.00 -17.62
N LEU A 57 9.75 -5.09 -16.54
CA LEU A 57 10.21 -5.71 -15.29
C LEU A 57 10.65 -7.17 -15.51
N LYS A 58 9.89 -7.93 -16.31
CA LYS A 58 10.25 -9.31 -16.70
C LYS A 58 11.55 -9.36 -17.49
N LYS A 59 11.78 -8.44 -18.44
CA LYS A 59 13.02 -8.35 -19.22
C LYS A 59 14.26 -8.17 -18.33
N TYR A 60 14.15 -7.35 -17.28
CA TYR A 60 15.23 -7.12 -16.32
C TYR A 60 15.23 -8.10 -15.14
N ASN A 61 14.29 -9.05 -15.10
CA ASN A 61 14.09 -10.00 -14.00
C ASN A 61 13.90 -9.33 -12.63
N ILE A 62 13.10 -8.25 -12.59
CA ILE A 62 12.79 -7.47 -11.39
C ILE A 62 11.33 -7.70 -10.98
N LYS A 63 11.06 -7.69 -9.67
CA LYS A 63 9.71 -7.63 -9.12
C LYS A 63 9.44 -6.23 -8.59
N GLY A 64 8.43 -5.56 -9.14
CA GLY A 64 7.85 -4.33 -8.58
C GLY A 64 6.68 -4.57 -7.63
N THR A 65 6.28 -3.49 -6.95
CA THR A 65 5.05 -3.40 -6.13
C THR A 65 4.10 -2.38 -6.74
N PHE A 66 2.85 -2.74 -6.96
CA PHE A 66 1.83 -1.88 -7.57
C PHE A 66 0.80 -1.49 -6.52
N PHE A 67 0.74 -0.21 -6.17
CA PHE A 67 -0.29 0.36 -5.30
C PHE A 67 -1.46 0.80 -6.17
N ILE A 68 -2.54 0.03 -6.13
CA ILE A 68 -3.64 0.21 -7.08
C ILE A 68 -4.85 0.91 -6.47
N ASN A 69 -5.64 1.54 -7.33
CA ASN A 69 -6.97 2.08 -7.04
C ASN A 69 -8.06 1.18 -7.61
N ALA A 70 -9.27 1.30 -7.06
CA ALA A 70 -10.44 0.66 -7.66
C ALA A 70 -11.05 1.54 -8.76
N HIS A 71 -11.10 2.86 -8.55
CA HIS A 71 -11.67 3.81 -9.50
C HIS A 71 -10.75 5.04 -9.63
N ASN A 72 -9.94 5.04 -10.68
CA ASN A 72 -9.00 6.12 -11.03
C ASN A 72 -8.71 6.11 -12.55
N TRP A 73 -7.60 5.51 -12.97
CA TRP A 73 -7.23 5.35 -14.40
C TRP A 73 -7.98 4.20 -15.10
N SER A 74 -8.62 3.35 -14.31
CA SER A 74 -9.58 2.35 -14.74
C SER A 74 -10.62 2.14 -13.63
N ASP A 75 -11.59 1.26 -13.88
CA ASP A 75 -12.69 0.95 -12.95
C ASP A 75 -12.76 -0.56 -12.70
N LEU A 76 -12.38 -1.00 -11.49
CA LEU A 76 -12.37 -2.41 -11.08
C LEU A 76 -13.78 -2.99 -10.82
N GLU A 77 -14.84 -2.17 -10.82
CA GLU A 77 -16.21 -2.67 -10.76
C GLU A 77 -16.74 -3.04 -12.14
N ASN A 78 -16.38 -2.25 -13.17
CA ASN A 78 -17.05 -2.30 -14.48
C ASN A 78 -16.13 -2.60 -15.67
N ASP A 79 -14.81 -2.64 -15.49
CA ASP A 79 -13.85 -2.97 -16.55
C ASP A 79 -13.19 -4.35 -16.31
N PRO A 80 -13.65 -5.42 -17.00
CA PRO A 80 -13.03 -6.74 -16.92
C PRO A 80 -11.55 -6.76 -17.33
N THR A 81 -11.11 -5.82 -18.19
CA THR A 81 -9.71 -5.74 -18.64
C THR A 81 -8.81 -5.24 -17.53
N ALA A 82 -9.30 -4.29 -16.71
CA ALA A 82 -8.60 -3.83 -15.53
C ALA A 82 -8.47 -4.95 -14.48
N ILE A 83 -9.56 -5.67 -14.21
CA ILE A 83 -9.54 -6.84 -13.32
C ILE A 83 -8.53 -7.90 -13.79
N GLU A 84 -8.52 -8.22 -15.08
CA GLU A 84 -7.56 -9.16 -15.66
C GLU A 84 -6.12 -8.65 -15.56
N THR A 85 -5.91 -7.34 -15.66
CA THR A 85 -4.60 -6.71 -15.48
C THR A 85 -4.09 -6.90 -14.06
N VAL A 86 -4.92 -6.68 -13.03
CA VAL A 86 -4.56 -6.97 -11.62
C VAL A 86 -4.18 -8.44 -11.43
N LYS A 87 -4.99 -9.36 -11.97
CA LYS A 87 -4.73 -10.81 -11.88
C LYS A 87 -3.41 -11.20 -12.53
N LYS A 88 -3.09 -10.62 -13.70
CA LYS A 88 -1.81 -10.86 -14.40
C LYS A 88 -0.62 -10.30 -13.62
N THR A 89 -0.75 -9.10 -13.06
CA THR A 89 0.29 -8.51 -12.20
C THR A 89 0.59 -9.43 -11.02
N TYR A 90 -0.45 -9.90 -10.31
CA TYR A 90 -0.31 -10.85 -9.21
C TYR A 90 0.29 -12.20 -9.65
N ALA A 91 -0.24 -12.81 -10.72
CA ALA A 91 0.22 -14.10 -11.23
C ALA A 91 1.68 -14.06 -11.75
N ALA A 92 2.15 -12.90 -12.20
CA ALA A 92 3.54 -12.67 -12.56
C ALA A 92 4.47 -12.54 -11.35
N GLY A 93 3.94 -12.57 -10.12
CA GLY A 93 4.70 -12.52 -8.87
C GLY A 93 5.12 -11.11 -8.46
N HIS A 94 4.38 -10.09 -8.92
CA HIS A 94 4.50 -8.74 -8.41
C HIS A 94 3.59 -8.55 -7.20
N ASP A 95 4.00 -7.66 -6.28
CA ASP A 95 3.22 -7.35 -5.11
C ASP A 95 2.09 -6.38 -5.48
N ILE A 96 0.90 -6.57 -4.89
CA ILE A 96 -0.24 -5.65 -4.99
C ILE A 96 -0.47 -5.01 -3.62
N GLY A 97 -0.40 -3.68 -3.56
CA GLY A 97 -0.77 -2.86 -2.41
C GLY A 97 -2.01 -2.02 -2.69
N SER A 98 -2.58 -1.43 -1.64
CA SER A 98 -3.73 -0.52 -1.75
C SER A 98 -3.28 0.94 -1.88
N HIS A 99 -3.91 1.70 -2.78
CA HIS A 99 -3.71 3.14 -2.96
C HIS A 99 -4.99 3.96 -2.74
N THR A 100 -5.91 3.44 -1.94
CA THR A 100 -7.32 3.88 -1.79
C THR A 100 -8.26 3.47 -2.92
N TYR A 101 -9.57 3.47 -2.66
CA TYR A 101 -10.58 3.17 -3.66
C TYR A 101 -10.64 4.22 -4.78
N ASN A 102 -10.79 5.50 -4.43
CA ASN A 102 -11.04 6.59 -5.39
C ASN A 102 -9.83 7.54 -5.57
N HIS A 103 -8.62 7.13 -5.18
CA HIS A 103 -7.45 8.02 -5.10
C HIS A 103 -7.72 9.27 -4.22
N LYS A 104 -8.47 9.08 -3.13
CA LYS A 104 -8.90 10.16 -2.23
C LYS A 104 -7.78 10.47 -1.23
N ASP A 105 -7.50 11.76 -1.03
CA ASP A 105 -6.63 12.22 0.06
C ASP A 105 -7.19 11.77 1.42
N LEU A 106 -6.34 11.19 2.27
CA LEU A 106 -6.81 10.61 3.53
C LEU A 106 -7.22 11.64 4.59
N PHE A 107 -6.72 12.88 4.54
CA PHE A 107 -7.23 13.94 5.40
C PHE A 107 -8.65 14.31 4.98
N GLU A 108 -8.89 14.48 3.68
CA GLU A 108 -10.25 14.71 3.16
C GLU A 108 -11.17 13.53 3.46
N ALA A 109 -10.68 12.29 3.34
CA ALA A 109 -11.48 11.09 3.64
C ALA A 109 -11.90 11.01 5.12
N ILE A 110 -11.06 11.49 6.05
CA ILE A 110 -11.46 11.64 7.46
C ILE A 110 -12.56 12.69 7.61
N GLU A 111 -12.36 13.87 7.04
CA GLU A 111 -13.31 15.00 7.18
C GLU A 111 -14.69 14.66 6.58
N GLU A 112 -14.71 13.94 5.47
CA GLU A 112 -15.93 13.51 4.78
C GLU A 112 -16.54 12.23 5.36
N GLY A 113 -15.82 11.51 6.23
CA GLY A 113 -16.25 10.22 6.76
C GLY A 113 -16.22 9.08 5.73
N SER A 114 -15.38 9.18 4.70
CA SER A 114 -15.23 8.22 3.59
C SER A 114 -14.00 7.30 3.72
N MET A 115 -13.39 7.22 4.91
CA MET A 115 -12.28 6.29 5.20
C MET A 115 -12.63 4.83 4.92
N LYS A 116 -13.85 4.40 5.27
CA LYS A 116 -14.29 3.01 5.03
C LYS A 116 -14.29 2.68 3.53
N GLU A 117 -14.84 3.55 2.70
CA GLU A 117 -14.85 3.34 1.25
C GLU A 117 -13.42 3.27 0.72
N ASN A 118 -12.59 4.25 1.11
CA ASN A 118 -11.26 4.37 0.55
C ASN A 118 -10.30 3.30 1.05
N VAL A 119 -10.48 2.73 2.25
CA VAL A 119 -9.56 1.74 2.80
C VAL A 119 -10.18 0.35 2.82
N ASP A 120 -11.36 0.19 3.42
CA ASP A 120 -11.94 -1.13 3.72
C ASP A 120 -12.51 -1.74 2.44
N ASP A 121 -13.31 -0.97 1.71
CA ASP A 121 -13.92 -1.46 0.47
C ASP A 121 -12.85 -1.68 -0.62
N MET A 122 -11.77 -0.90 -0.58
CA MET A 122 -10.58 -1.16 -1.43
C MET A 122 -9.88 -2.47 -1.06
N THR A 123 -9.75 -2.76 0.25
CA THR A 123 -9.16 -4.01 0.74
C THR A 123 -9.99 -5.20 0.25
N ASP A 124 -11.30 -5.12 0.42
CA ASP A 124 -12.24 -6.15 0.01
C ASP A 124 -12.22 -6.34 -1.51
N LYS A 125 -12.11 -5.25 -2.30
CA LYS A 125 -11.98 -5.33 -3.75
C LYS A 125 -10.72 -6.06 -4.20
N ILE A 126 -9.57 -5.80 -3.56
CA ILE A 126 -8.33 -6.53 -3.87
C ILE A 126 -8.50 -8.02 -3.52
N GLU A 127 -9.03 -8.32 -2.33
CA GLU A 127 -9.27 -9.70 -1.91
C GLU A 127 -10.24 -10.43 -2.85
N GLU A 128 -11.29 -9.77 -3.32
CA GLU A 128 -12.23 -10.31 -4.30
C GLU A 128 -11.53 -10.74 -5.60
N ILE A 129 -10.58 -9.93 -6.09
CA ILE A 129 -9.92 -10.15 -7.39
C ILE A 129 -8.82 -11.22 -7.32
N ILE A 130 -7.98 -11.19 -6.27
CA ILE A 130 -6.78 -12.04 -6.17
C ILE A 130 -6.79 -13.03 -5.00
N GLY A 131 -7.83 -13.02 -4.16
CA GLY A 131 -8.04 -13.99 -3.08
C GLY A 131 -7.19 -13.76 -1.82
N VAL A 132 -6.50 -12.63 -1.71
CA VAL A 132 -5.64 -12.29 -0.56
C VAL A 132 -5.76 -10.80 -0.22
N LYS A 133 -5.72 -10.48 1.08
CA LYS A 133 -5.73 -9.09 1.56
C LYS A 133 -4.34 -8.47 1.48
N PRO A 134 -4.18 -7.27 0.91
CA PRO A 134 -2.90 -6.57 0.90
C PRO A 134 -2.48 -6.16 2.33
N ALA A 135 -1.18 -6.23 2.61
CA ALA A 135 -0.59 -5.72 3.85
C ALA A 135 0.15 -4.39 3.64
N TYR A 136 0.24 -3.92 2.39
CA TYR A 136 0.88 -2.67 2.02
C TYR A 136 -0.16 -1.64 1.59
N PHE A 137 0.00 -0.44 2.12
CA PHE A 137 -0.81 0.71 1.77
C PHE A 137 0.09 1.90 1.48
N ARG A 138 -0.20 2.64 0.41
CA ARG A 138 0.40 3.95 0.19
C ARG A 138 -0.69 5.01 0.19
N PRO A 139 -0.61 6.05 1.03
CA PRO A 139 -1.57 7.15 0.96
C PRO A 139 -1.40 7.98 -0.31
N PRO A 140 -2.49 8.35 -1.01
CA PRO A 140 -2.45 9.36 -2.06
C PRO A 140 -1.73 10.63 -1.59
N CYS A 141 -0.86 11.17 -2.44
CA CYS A 141 0.02 12.31 -2.14
C CYS A 141 1.00 12.11 -0.97
N GLY A 142 1.02 10.93 -0.32
CA GLY A 142 1.79 10.66 0.90
C GLY A 142 1.19 11.23 2.19
N ASN A 143 0.03 11.87 2.11
CA ASN A 143 -0.59 12.57 3.23
C ASN A 143 -1.07 11.57 4.30
N GLY A 144 -0.85 11.92 5.57
CA GLY A 144 -1.09 11.02 6.71
C GLY A 144 0.13 10.22 7.17
N ALA A 145 1.24 10.27 6.42
CA ALA A 145 2.49 9.56 6.74
C ALA A 145 3.70 10.49 6.94
N TYR A 146 3.54 11.80 6.72
CA TYR A 146 4.56 12.81 6.96
C TYR A 146 4.61 13.24 8.43
N ASN A 147 5.74 13.85 8.81
CA ASN A 147 5.81 14.58 10.06
C ASN A 147 5.21 15.97 9.85
N GLU A 148 3.94 16.11 10.20
CA GLU A 148 3.17 17.34 9.98
C GLU A 148 3.54 18.41 11.02
N SER A 149 3.88 19.61 10.53
CA SER A 149 4.09 20.79 11.38
C SER A 149 2.78 21.41 11.86
N ASP A 150 1.71 21.25 11.07
CA ASP A 150 0.36 21.65 11.44
C ASP A 150 -0.21 20.69 12.51
N PRO A 151 -0.62 21.18 13.69
CA PRO A 151 -1.12 20.32 14.76
C PRO A 151 -2.37 19.51 14.40
N HIS A 152 -3.25 20.06 13.57
CA HIS A 152 -4.47 19.39 13.15
C HIS A 152 -4.14 18.26 12.16
N LYS A 153 -3.26 18.50 11.19
CA LYS A 153 -2.78 17.45 10.28
C LYS A 153 -2.01 16.35 11.00
N ARG A 154 -1.27 16.69 12.07
CA ARG A 154 -0.60 15.70 12.90
C ARG A 154 -1.60 14.78 13.61
N GLU A 155 -2.65 15.33 14.21
CA GLU A 155 -3.73 14.55 14.81
C GLU A 155 -4.40 13.63 13.77
N MET A 156 -4.74 14.17 12.59
CA MET A 156 -5.31 13.35 11.52
C MET A 156 -4.34 12.27 11.03
N SER A 157 -3.04 12.55 10.95
CA SER A 157 -2.03 11.55 10.59
C SER A 157 -1.98 10.40 11.60
N GLU A 158 -2.10 10.70 12.90
CA GLU A 158 -2.19 9.68 13.93
C GLU A 158 -3.44 8.82 13.76
N MET A 159 -4.61 9.44 13.50
CA MET A 159 -5.86 8.72 13.22
C MET A 159 -5.74 7.82 11.99
N ILE A 160 -5.12 8.30 10.90
CA ILE A 160 -4.88 7.52 9.69
C ILE A 160 -4.00 6.30 10.00
N GLN A 161 -2.90 6.51 10.72
CA GLN A 161 -1.96 5.46 11.06
C GLN A 161 -2.59 4.40 11.98
N GLU A 162 -3.43 4.82 12.94
CA GLU A 162 -4.20 3.91 13.79
C GLU A 162 -5.21 3.11 12.95
N TYR A 163 -5.99 3.79 12.10
CA TYR A 163 -7.01 3.16 11.25
C TYR A 163 -6.42 2.10 10.32
N LEU A 164 -5.27 2.40 9.69
CA LEU A 164 -4.54 1.47 8.83
C LEU A 164 -3.88 0.35 9.64
N GLY A 165 -3.33 0.66 10.82
CA GLY A 165 -2.68 -0.31 11.70
C GLY A 165 -3.64 -1.37 12.24
N GLU A 166 -4.84 -0.96 12.64
CA GLU A 166 -5.96 -1.83 13.02
C GLU A 166 -6.32 -2.86 11.94
N ARG A 167 -6.06 -2.51 10.67
CA ARG A 167 -6.36 -3.33 9.49
C ARG A 167 -5.17 -4.13 9.00
N GLY A 168 -4.06 -4.13 9.75
CA GLY A 168 -2.87 -4.90 9.43
C GLY A 168 -2.00 -4.29 8.32
N TYR A 169 -2.21 -3.01 7.98
CA TYR A 169 -1.40 -2.34 6.97
C TYR A 169 -0.06 -1.84 7.51
N ASN A 170 0.92 -1.82 6.61
CA ASN A 170 2.14 -1.03 6.72
C ASN A 170 2.06 0.08 5.67
N ILE A 171 2.42 1.29 6.08
CA ILE A 171 2.46 2.45 5.21
C ILE A 171 3.78 2.48 4.47
N ILE A 172 3.71 2.48 3.14
CA ILE A 172 4.89 2.49 2.27
C ILE A 172 5.00 3.87 1.61
N MET A 173 5.99 4.62 2.07
CA MET A 173 6.42 5.87 1.46
C MET A 173 7.63 5.62 0.55
N TRP A 174 8.21 6.68 0.03
CA TRP A 174 9.38 6.64 -0.84
C TRP A 174 10.55 7.41 -0.23
N GLY A 175 11.76 6.97 -0.59
CA GLY A 175 13.03 7.61 -0.28
C GLY A 175 13.64 8.33 -1.48
N THR A 176 13.15 8.04 -2.69
CA THR A 176 13.48 8.75 -3.92
C THR A 176 12.25 8.86 -4.80
N ASP A 177 12.10 10.00 -5.47
CA ASP A 177 10.97 10.29 -6.35
C ASP A 177 11.49 10.54 -7.76
N THR A 178 10.91 9.87 -8.74
CA THR A 178 11.28 10.06 -10.15
C THR A 178 10.65 11.31 -10.75
N MET A 179 9.56 11.82 -10.16
CA MET A 179 8.73 12.90 -10.72
C MET A 179 8.32 12.59 -12.17
N ASP A 180 8.11 11.31 -12.48
CA ASP A 180 7.80 10.81 -13.82
C ASP A 180 6.52 11.39 -14.41
N TRP A 181 5.51 11.59 -13.56
CA TRP A 181 4.24 12.26 -13.90
C TRP A 181 4.45 13.72 -14.35
N GLN A 182 5.50 14.39 -13.83
CA GLN A 182 5.82 15.78 -14.15
C GLN A 182 6.75 15.88 -15.37
N TYR A 183 7.85 15.13 -15.38
CA TYR A 183 8.91 15.24 -16.39
C TYR A 183 8.67 14.39 -17.65
N LYS A 184 7.82 13.36 -17.56
CA LYS A 184 7.40 12.51 -18.69
C LYS A 184 8.60 11.95 -19.45
N GLU A 185 8.83 12.36 -20.70
CA GLU A 185 9.93 11.87 -21.54
C GLU A 185 11.28 12.57 -21.26
N ASP A 186 11.31 13.61 -20.42
CA ASP A 186 12.54 14.32 -20.02
C ASP A 186 13.33 13.52 -18.97
N VAL A 187 14.01 12.48 -19.44
CA VAL A 187 14.82 11.59 -18.59
C VAL A 187 15.98 12.30 -17.89
N ASP A 188 16.52 13.38 -18.48
CA ASP A 188 17.61 14.13 -17.85
C ASP A 188 17.10 14.82 -16.57
N SER A 189 15.90 15.39 -16.61
CA SER A 189 15.25 15.95 -15.42
C SER A 189 14.91 14.88 -14.38
N VAL A 190 14.40 13.71 -14.81
CA VAL A 190 14.14 12.58 -13.89
C VAL A 190 15.42 12.16 -13.16
N ILE A 191 16.51 11.92 -13.90
CA ILE A 191 17.79 11.51 -13.31
C ILE A 191 18.37 12.62 -12.43
N ALA A 192 18.26 13.89 -12.84
CA ALA A 192 18.69 15.03 -12.03
C ALA A 192 17.95 15.10 -10.69
N THR A 193 16.63 14.86 -10.67
CA THR A 193 15.84 14.80 -9.43
C THR A 193 16.25 13.64 -8.55
N MET A 194 16.39 12.43 -9.11
CA MET A 194 16.86 11.28 -8.34
C MET A 194 18.25 11.52 -7.74
N ASN A 195 19.12 12.25 -8.45
CA ASN A 195 20.47 12.55 -7.98
C ASN A 195 20.52 13.41 -6.72
N GLU A 196 19.47 14.17 -6.43
CA GLU A 196 19.36 14.88 -5.16
C GLU A 196 19.37 13.92 -3.95
N GLN A 197 18.97 12.66 -4.14
CA GLN A 197 19.03 11.62 -3.11
C GLN A 197 20.09 10.55 -3.40
N LEU A 198 20.23 10.07 -4.63
CA LEU A 198 21.04 8.88 -4.96
C LEU A 198 22.53 9.18 -5.13
N ALA A 199 22.89 10.41 -5.52
CA ALA A 199 24.25 10.79 -5.90
C ALA A 199 24.88 11.83 -4.97
N ASP A 200 24.27 12.09 -3.80
CA ASP A 200 24.91 12.87 -2.75
C ASP A 200 26.25 12.23 -2.34
N PRO A 201 27.31 13.01 -2.07
CA PRO A 201 28.63 12.46 -1.71
C PRO A 201 28.64 11.50 -0.50
N ASN A 202 27.63 11.56 0.37
CA ASN A 202 27.50 10.69 1.54
C ASN A 202 26.57 9.49 1.30
N VAL A 203 25.95 9.43 0.12
CA VAL A 203 25.04 8.36 -0.29
C VAL A 203 25.78 7.36 -1.16
N SER A 204 25.58 6.08 -0.84
CA SER A 204 26.11 4.98 -1.65
C SER A 204 25.33 3.70 -1.35
N PRO A 205 25.40 2.68 -2.23
CA PRO A 205 24.84 1.36 -1.94
C PRO A 205 25.40 0.68 -0.68
N LYS A 206 26.54 1.14 -0.15
CA LYS A 206 27.08 0.59 1.11
C LYS A 206 26.37 1.13 2.35
N THR A 207 25.71 2.27 2.23
CA THR A 207 25.18 3.04 3.37
C THR A 207 23.69 3.33 3.27
N HIS A 208 23.13 3.31 2.06
CA HIS A 208 21.74 3.71 1.79
C HIS A 208 21.01 2.67 0.95
N SER A 209 19.70 2.78 0.94
CA SER A 209 18.75 1.95 0.19
C SER A 209 17.51 2.79 -0.08
N PHE A 210 16.73 2.43 -1.09
CA PHE A 210 15.61 3.26 -1.52
C PHE A 210 14.37 2.45 -1.85
N ILE A 211 13.21 3.03 -1.53
CA ILE A 211 11.92 2.70 -2.14
C ILE A 211 11.61 3.86 -3.08
N THR A 212 11.39 3.59 -4.36
CA THR A 212 11.10 4.65 -5.35
C THR A 212 9.64 5.05 -5.34
N LEU A 213 9.30 6.19 -5.95
CA LEU A 213 7.96 6.52 -6.42
C LEU A 213 7.95 6.64 -7.95
N MET A 214 7.03 5.93 -8.61
CA MET A 214 6.75 5.98 -10.05
C MET A 214 5.25 5.73 -10.27
N HIS A 215 4.74 5.96 -11.49
CA HIS A 215 3.35 5.76 -11.85
C HIS A 215 3.26 5.02 -13.20
N ASP A 216 2.82 3.76 -13.19
CA ASP A 216 2.77 2.93 -14.40
C ASP A 216 1.63 3.28 -15.36
N VAL A 217 0.78 4.24 -14.98
CA VAL A 217 -0.35 4.76 -15.77
C VAL A 217 0.08 5.66 -16.93
N TYR A 218 1.33 6.14 -16.93
CA TYR A 218 1.84 7.00 -18.00
C TYR A 218 2.64 6.20 -19.06
N PRO A 219 2.33 6.36 -20.35
CA PRO A 219 3.10 5.75 -21.42
C PRO A 219 4.59 6.14 -21.39
N SER A 220 4.91 7.39 -21.07
CA SER A 220 6.29 7.86 -20.91
C SER A 220 7.02 7.10 -19.79
N THR A 221 6.34 6.84 -18.67
CA THR A 221 6.93 6.11 -17.54
C THR A 221 7.30 4.70 -17.96
N VAL A 222 6.35 3.93 -18.50
CA VAL A 222 6.57 2.51 -18.77
C VAL A 222 7.49 2.25 -19.96
N ASN A 223 7.49 3.13 -20.97
CA ASN A 223 8.30 2.94 -22.19
C ASN A 223 9.70 3.56 -22.10
N ILE A 224 9.89 4.61 -21.31
CA ILE A 224 11.11 5.43 -21.32
C ILE A 224 11.71 5.52 -19.91
N VAL A 225 10.97 6.06 -18.94
CA VAL A 225 11.54 6.34 -17.61
C VAL A 225 11.95 5.07 -16.89
N LEU A 226 11.08 4.05 -16.85
CA LEU A 226 11.31 2.79 -16.17
C LEU A 226 12.60 2.08 -16.62
N PRO A 227 12.83 1.79 -17.92
CA PRO A 227 14.08 1.16 -18.34
C PRO A 227 15.30 2.05 -18.04
N THR A 228 15.20 3.38 -18.20
CA THR A 228 16.30 4.31 -17.88
C THR A 228 16.64 4.31 -16.39
N VAL A 229 15.63 4.34 -15.51
CA VAL A 229 15.81 4.27 -14.04
C VAL A 229 16.44 2.94 -13.65
N ILE A 230 16.00 1.82 -14.24
CA ILE A 230 16.59 0.50 -13.97
C ILE A 230 18.09 0.49 -14.30
N GLU A 231 18.45 0.93 -15.50
CA GLU A 231 19.84 0.96 -15.96
C GLU A 231 20.69 1.93 -15.13
N TYR A 232 20.12 3.09 -14.78
CA TYR A 232 20.80 4.07 -13.94
C TYR A 232 21.10 3.53 -12.54
N VAL A 233 20.09 2.99 -11.85
CA VAL A 233 20.24 2.44 -10.50
C VAL A 233 21.21 1.26 -10.46
N GLN A 234 21.20 0.40 -11.49
CA GLN A 234 22.20 -0.67 -11.64
C GLN A 234 23.61 -0.10 -11.81
N SER A 235 23.78 0.98 -12.58
CA SER A 235 25.09 1.62 -12.78
C SER A 235 25.69 2.17 -11.48
N LEU A 236 24.84 2.55 -10.53
CA LEU A 236 25.24 3.00 -9.20
C LEU A 236 25.60 1.84 -8.25
N GLY A 237 25.25 0.60 -8.61
CA GLY A 237 25.56 -0.61 -7.83
C GLY A 237 24.53 -0.99 -6.78
N TYR A 238 23.29 -0.51 -6.88
CA TYR A 238 22.18 -1.01 -6.07
C TYR A 238 21.61 -2.31 -6.66
N GLU A 239 21.07 -3.15 -5.80
CA GLU A 239 20.38 -4.39 -6.14
C GLU A 239 18.86 -4.20 -6.05
N PHE A 240 18.16 -4.58 -7.12
CA PHE A 240 16.70 -4.58 -7.11
C PHE A 240 16.17 -5.77 -6.31
N VAL A 241 15.37 -5.50 -5.29
CA VAL A 241 14.74 -6.52 -4.45
C VAL A 241 13.23 -6.32 -4.37
N PRO A 242 12.44 -7.38 -4.12
CA PRO A 242 11.01 -7.24 -3.80
C PRO A 242 10.84 -6.42 -2.50
N LEU A 243 9.70 -5.73 -2.36
CA LEU A 243 9.43 -4.93 -1.17
C LEU A 243 9.40 -5.77 0.10
N SER A 244 8.92 -7.02 0.01
CA SER A 244 8.94 -7.97 1.12
C SER A 244 10.32 -8.27 1.69
N GLU A 245 11.34 -8.33 0.83
CA GLU A 245 12.73 -8.47 1.28
C GLU A 245 13.26 -7.15 1.86
N CYS A 246 12.93 -6.03 1.22
CA CYS A 246 13.34 -4.69 1.62
C CYS A 246 12.89 -4.34 3.04
N ILE A 247 11.64 -4.65 3.42
CA ILE A 247 11.08 -4.29 4.73
C ILE A 247 10.82 -5.47 5.67
N GLY A 248 11.03 -6.71 5.23
CA GLY A 248 10.87 -7.92 6.05
C GLY A 248 9.41 -8.23 6.42
N VAL A 249 8.45 -7.78 5.60
CA VAL A 249 7.01 -7.98 5.79
C VAL A 249 6.46 -8.75 4.58
N SER A 250 5.41 -9.55 4.75
CA SER A 250 4.73 -10.18 3.61
C SER A 250 3.86 -9.13 2.88
N PRO A 251 3.74 -9.17 1.54
CA PRO A 251 2.86 -8.26 0.80
C PRO A 251 1.38 -8.48 1.11
N TYR A 252 1.03 -9.62 1.69
CA TYR A 252 -0.33 -9.99 2.03
C TYR A 252 -0.46 -10.33 3.50
N GLN A 253 -1.62 -10.02 4.05
CA GLN A 253 -1.93 -10.35 5.43
C GLN A 253 -1.96 -11.86 5.59
N SER A 254 -1.41 -12.37 6.70
CA SER A 254 -1.55 -13.79 7.02
C SER A 254 -3.02 -14.12 7.13
N ILE A 255 -3.49 -15.16 6.44
CA ILE A 255 -4.82 -15.73 6.70
C ILE A 255 -4.80 -16.14 8.18
N SER A 256 -5.48 -15.37 9.04
CA SER A 256 -5.84 -15.88 10.34
C SER A 256 -6.73 -17.09 10.04
N ASN A 257 -6.19 -18.28 10.28
CA ASN A 257 -7.09 -19.40 10.53
C ASN A 257 -7.83 -18.99 11.79
N ASP A 258 -9.00 -18.37 11.64
CA ASP A 258 -9.95 -18.13 12.70
C ASP A 258 -10.41 -19.51 13.22
N LYS A 259 -9.50 -20.17 13.96
CA LYS A 259 -9.75 -21.35 14.76
C LYS A 259 -10.54 -20.91 16.00
N GLU A 260 -11.74 -20.40 15.80
CA GLU A 260 -12.76 -20.36 16.85
C GLU A 260 -14.20 -20.15 16.34
N ASN A 261 -14.50 -20.56 15.10
CA ASN A 261 -15.90 -20.66 14.65
C ASN A 261 -16.24 -21.95 13.88
N GLN A 262 -15.65 -23.07 14.33
CA GLN A 262 -15.95 -24.43 13.85
C GLN A 262 -16.45 -25.36 14.99
N ASN A 263 -17.04 -24.79 16.05
CA ASN A 263 -17.69 -25.57 17.12
C ASN A 263 -19.23 -25.53 17.07
N ASN A 264 -19.85 -25.19 15.93
CA ASN A 264 -21.31 -25.17 15.80
C ASN A 264 -21.87 -25.77 14.50
N LEU A 265 -21.18 -26.75 13.91
CA LEU A 265 -21.70 -27.53 12.77
C LEU A 265 -21.41 -29.05 12.84
N ASN A 266 -21.17 -29.60 14.04
CA ASN A 266 -21.17 -31.05 14.27
C ASN A 266 -22.21 -31.41 15.32
N ASN A 267 -23.48 -31.27 14.93
CA ASN A 267 -24.60 -32.03 15.49
C ASN A 267 -25.61 -32.23 14.36
N GLY A 268 -25.39 -33.27 13.57
CA GLY A 268 -26.21 -33.60 12.41
C GLY A 268 -25.70 -34.80 11.62
N GLU A 269 -25.22 -35.85 12.29
CA GLU A 269 -25.12 -37.16 11.64
C GLU A 269 -26.53 -37.79 11.60
N SER A 270 -27.05 -38.04 10.40
CA SER A 270 -27.71 -39.30 10.05
C SER A 270 -28.19 -39.34 8.59
N ASN A 271 -27.55 -40.24 7.83
CA ASN A 271 -28.08 -41.09 6.76
C ASN A 271 -28.62 -40.45 5.47
N THR A 272 -27.99 -40.77 4.32
CA THR A 272 -28.43 -41.85 3.39
C THR A 272 -27.50 -42.00 2.17
N THR A 273 -26.94 -43.21 2.02
CA THR A 273 -26.75 -44.07 0.82
C THR A 273 -26.35 -43.52 -0.57
N ASP A 274 -25.21 -44.05 -1.05
CA ASP A 274 -24.92 -44.73 -2.34
C ASP A 274 -25.52 -44.23 -3.68
N GLU A 275 -24.64 -43.90 -4.65
CA GLU A 275 -24.32 -44.74 -5.83
C GLU A 275 -23.76 -43.93 -7.03
N ASN A 276 -22.66 -44.43 -7.61
CA ASN A 276 -22.33 -44.57 -9.06
C ASN A 276 -22.25 -43.30 -9.98
N ASN A 277 -21.47 -43.21 -11.07
CA ASN A 277 -20.30 -43.86 -11.68
C ASN A 277 -20.05 -43.15 -13.06
N LYS A 278 -18.79 -42.89 -13.42
CA LYS A 278 -18.17 -42.81 -14.79
C LYS A 278 -18.84 -42.12 -16.01
N ASN A 279 -18.07 -41.23 -16.65
CA ASN A 279 -17.50 -41.28 -18.04
C ASN A 279 -17.12 -39.85 -18.47
N LYS A 280 -15.91 -39.44 -18.92
CA LYS A 280 -14.95 -39.85 -19.98
C LYS A 280 -15.33 -39.43 -21.42
N SER A 281 -14.33 -38.82 -22.09
CA SER A 281 -14.11 -38.64 -23.55
C SER A 281 -14.65 -37.34 -24.16
N ALA A 282 -13.81 -36.36 -24.56
CA ALA A 282 -12.92 -36.26 -25.74
C ALA A 282 -13.65 -35.92 -27.06
N GLY A 283 -13.13 -34.91 -27.77
CA GLY A 283 -13.54 -34.53 -29.12
C GLY A 283 -12.73 -33.35 -29.68
N GLU A 284 -11.70 -33.67 -30.46
CA GLU A 284 -10.95 -32.76 -31.35
C GLU A 284 -11.77 -32.33 -32.57
N THR A 285 -11.47 -31.15 -33.14
CA THR A 285 -11.25 -30.89 -34.59
C THR A 285 -10.86 -29.40 -34.78
N ASN A 286 -9.66 -29.10 -35.31
CA ASN A 286 -9.33 -28.69 -36.70
C ASN A 286 -10.24 -27.57 -37.27
N THR A 287 -9.81 -26.47 -37.90
CA THR A 287 -8.62 -26.21 -38.75
C THR A 287 -8.60 -24.73 -39.21
N ASN A 288 -7.42 -24.27 -39.67
CA ASN A 288 -7.14 -23.27 -40.74
C ASN A 288 -6.88 -21.77 -40.42
N ASN A 289 -5.60 -21.41 -40.50
CA ASN A 289 -4.96 -20.32 -41.26
C ASN A 289 -5.86 -19.34 -42.05
N SER A 290 -5.56 -18.04 -41.95
CA SER A 290 -4.79 -17.28 -42.97
C SER A 290 -4.72 -15.77 -42.66
N THR A 291 -3.50 -15.25 -42.63
CA THR A 291 -3.14 -13.82 -42.79
C THR A 291 -3.43 -13.37 -44.23
N PRO A 292 -3.57 -12.04 -44.47
CA PRO A 292 -2.51 -11.40 -45.23
C PRO A 292 -2.15 -9.97 -44.78
N THR A 293 -0.96 -9.60 -45.23
CA THR A 293 -0.15 -8.39 -45.05
C THR A 293 -0.59 -7.13 -45.80
N SER A 294 -0.08 -6.00 -45.28
CA SER A 294 0.37 -4.75 -45.94
C SER A 294 -0.67 -3.69 -46.36
N ASN A 295 -0.54 -2.44 -45.87
CA ASN A 295 0.29 -1.42 -46.54
C ASN A 295 0.31 -0.06 -45.81
N ASN A 296 1.48 0.55 -45.88
CA ASN A 296 1.87 1.97 -45.72
C ASN A 296 0.80 3.04 -46.02
N THR A 297 0.84 4.15 -45.26
CA THR A 297 1.11 5.51 -45.79
C THR A 297 1.52 6.48 -44.68
N ASN A 298 2.63 7.19 -44.91
CA ASN A 298 3.05 8.42 -44.25
C ASN A 298 2.01 9.54 -44.39
N SER A 299 1.91 10.43 -43.40
CA SER A 299 1.83 11.88 -43.64
C SER A 299 2.28 12.69 -42.42
N THR A 300 3.30 13.50 -42.70
CA THR A 300 3.91 14.53 -41.89
C THR A 300 3.02 15.78 -41.82
N SER A 301 2.87 16.39 -40.65
CA SER A 301 2.58 17.82 -40.54
C SER A 301 3.16 18.42 -39.26
N THR A 302 4.28 19.11 -39.44
CA THR A 302 4.86 20.15 -38.59
C THR A 302 3.86 21.28 -38.30
N ILE A 303 3.68 21.64 -37.03
CA ILE A 303 3.37 23.02 -36.61
C ILE A 303 4.23 23.39 -35.39
N THR A 304 4.82 24.56 -35.49
CA THR A 304 5.80 25.23 -34.64
C THR A 304 5.19 26.03 -33.48
N ASN A 305 5.97 26.13 -32.40
CA ASN A 305 6.11 27.22 -31.42
C ASN A 305 4.91 27.64 -30.55
N SER A 306 5.10 27.60 -29.22
CA SER A 306 5.57 28.78 -28.48
C SER A 306 5.71 28.50 -26.98
N SER A 307 6.87 28.89 -26.47
CA SER A 307 7.29 29.04 -25.08
C SER A 307 6.29 29.77 -24.18
N THR A 308 6.14 29.29 -22.94
CA THR A 308 6.14 30.14 -21.73
C THR A 308 6.75 29.38 -20.56
N LYS A 309 7.83 29.94 -20.01
CA LYS A 309 8.60 29.42 -18.88
C LYS A 309 8.10 30.17 -17.65
N SER A 310 7.40 29.49 -16.74
CA SER A 310 6.99 30.05 -15.46
C SER A 310 7.85 29.45 -14.36
N THR A 311 8.67 30.30 -13.75
CA THR A 311 9.49 30.04 -12.58
C THR A 311 8.61 29.77 -11.36
N VAL A 312 8.75 28.60 -10.74
CA VAL A 312 8.26 28.34 -9.38
C VAL A 312 9.45 28.05 -8.48
N SER A 313 9.51 28.84 -7.41
CA SER A 313 10.48 28.85 -6.33
C SER A 313 10.36 27.61 -5.44
N THR A 314 11.44 26.85 -5.33
CA THR A 314 11.63 25.81 -4.31
C THR A 314 11.97 26.48 -2.97
N ASN A 315 11.10 26.37 -1.98
CA ASN A 315 11.45 26.65 -0.58
C ASN A 315 11.94 25.35 0.07
N LYS A 316 13.27 25.28 0.27
CA LYS A 316 13.95 24.35 1.17
C LYS A 316 14.00 24.97 2.56
N GLU A 317 13.37 24.34 3.54
CA GLU A 317 13.72 24.39 4.96
C GLU A 317 13.68 22.92 5.42
N GLY A 318 14.70 22.31 6.01
CA GLY A 318 15.71 22.85 6.90
C GLY A 318 15.56 22.12 8.25
N ASP A 319 15.83 20.81 8.24
CA ASP A 319 15.75 19.94 9.41
C ASP A 319 16.87 20.30 10.40
N ASN A 320 16.49 20.66 11.63
CA ASN A 320 17.42 20.94 12.72
C ASN A 320 17.03 20.08 13.92
N THR A 321 17.84 19.04 14.12
CA THR A 321 17.84 18.11 15.24
C THR A 321 17.98 18.83 16.59
N SER A 322 17.13 18.49 17.55
CA SER A 322 17.35 18.75 18.97
C SER A 322 16.78 17.60 19.80
N ASN A 323 17.68 16.79 20.36
CA ASN A 323 17.37 15.74 21.32
C ASN A 323 16.72 16.34 22.57
N ALA A 324 15.46 15.98 22.84
CA ALA A 324 14.82 16.17 24.13
C ALA A 324 14.24 14.83 24.60
N ILE A 325 14.92 14.25 25.58
CA ILE A 325 14.47 13.08 26.34
C ILE A 325 13.21 13.51 27.11
N THR A 326 12.04 13.05 26.66
CA THR A 326 10.78 13.25 27.40
C THR A 326 10.45 11.96 28.13
N ILE A 327 10.47 12.04 29.46
CA ILE A 327 10.19 10.94 30.38
C ILE A 327 8.67 10.87 30.53
N HIS A 328 8.04 9.80 30.03
CA HIS A 328 6.61 9.56 30.17
C HIS A 328 6.20 9.52 31.65
N SER A 329 5.39 10.48 32.07
CA SER A 329 4.74 10.52 33.38
C SER A 329 3.23 10.54 33.16
N SER A 330 2.58 9.37 33.14
CA SER A 330 1.12 9.22 33.23
C SER A 330 0.72 7.76 33.54
N ILE A 331 1.11 7.26 34.71
CA ILE A 331 0.40 6.16 35.38
C ILE A 331 0.17 6.59 36.83
N ILE A 332 -0.74 7.53 37.05
CA ILE A 332 -1.37 7.74 38.37
C ILE A 332 -2.82 8.16 38.15
N LEU A 333 -3.68 7.21 37.84
CA LEU A 333 -5.12 7.35 38.05
C LEU A 333 -5.79 5.98 38.21
N SER A 334 -5.48 5.24 39.29
CA SER A 334 -6.38 4.16 39.75
C SER A 334 -6.35 3.80 41.24
N VAL A 335 -5.58 4.48 42.10
CA VAL A 335 -5.47 4.08 43.54
C VAL A 335 -6.22 5.03 44.49
N ALA A 336 -7.31 5.65 44.04
CA ALA A 336 -8.12 6.54 44.91
C ALA A 336 -9.41 5.89 45.45
N ILE A 337 -9.71 4.62 45.13
CA ILE A 337 -10.94 3.94 45.59
C ILE A 337 -10.58 2.60 46.23
N THR A 338 -9.72 2.60 47.26
CA THR A 338 -9.63 1.47 48.20
C THR A 338 -9.08 1.87 49.58
N ILE A 339 -9.28 3.13 50.00
CA ILE A 339 -8.98 3.57 51.38
C ILE A 339 -10.12 4.44 51.92
N ILE A 340 -11.37 4.01 51.75
CA ILE A 340 -12.52 4.50 52.53
C ILE A 340 -13.43 3.30 52.82
N SER A 341 -12.91 2.30 53.53
CA SER A 341 -13.73 1.24 54.14
C SER A 341 -13.10 0.66 55.41
N LEU A 342 -12.14 1.37 56.02
CA LEU A 342 -11.44 0.95 57.24
C LEU A 342 -11.38 2.01 58.36
N ILE A 343 -12.19 3.07 58.29
CA ILE A 343 -12.24 4.12 59.35
C ILE A 343 -13.64 4.28 59.98
N LEU A 344 -14.57 3.34 59.79
CA LEU A 344 -15.81 3.34 60.58
C LEU A 344 -16.13 1.93 61.06
N ASN A 345 -15.52 1.58 62.20
CA ASN A 345 -16.03 0.63 63.19
C ASN A 345 -15.86 1.26 64.57
#